data_AF-A0A4R8KZJ7-F1
#
_entry.id   AF-A0A4R8KZJ7-F1
#
_cell.length_a   1.000
_cell.length_b   1.000
_cell.length_c   1.000
_cell.angle_alpha   90.00
_cell.angle_beta   90.00
_cell.angle_gamma   90.00
#
_symmetry.space_group_name_H-M   'P 1'
#
loop_
_entity.id
_entity.type
_entity.pdbx_description
1 polymer ?
#
loop_
_entity_poly.entity_id
_entity_poly.type
_entity_poly.pdbx_seq_one_letter_code
_entity_poly.pdbx_strand_id
1 'polypeptide(L)'
;MHVFSIGDTNFEVDVAKSRISLAARADGMREINIRIEADDDVFMRLTEDDDAPWSWALYPPSFILQGLLVAGADAAPVHMLAVDASCTEGECSLYMMDYHDVAELRLVELSSQRLALAGKVDFFGSSLPFAIDMPRMV
;
A
#
# COMPACT_ATOMS: atom_id res chain seq x y z
N MET A 1 -4.74 -7.15 13.38
CA MET A 1 -5.59 -6.06 12.84
C MET A 1 -5.03 -5.73 11.47
N HIS A 2 -5.87 -5.75 10.44
CA HIS A 2 -5.46 -5.37 9.10
C HIS A 2 -5.92 -3.94 8.86
N VAL A 3 -4.99 -3.05 8.54
CA VAL A 3 -5.29 -1.63 8.36
C VAL A 3 -5.04 -1.28 6.91
N PHE A 4 -6.00 -0.59 6.31
CA PHE A 4 -5.81 0.20 5.09
C PHE A 4 -6.60 1.49 5.30
N SER A 5 -5.92 2.52 5.80
CA SER A 5 -6.54 3.80 6.09
C SER A 5 -6.08 4.89 5.13
N ILE A 6 -6.99 5.79 4.77
CA ILE A 6 -6.71 7.05 4.06
C ILE A 6 -7.39 8.18 4.84
N GLY A 7 -6.62 9.18 5.25
CA GLY A 7 -7.05 10.17 6.23
C GLY A 7 -7.51 9.47 7.52
N ASP A 8 -8.71 9.82 7.98
CA ASP A 8 -9.31 9.24 9.19
C ASP A 8 -10.19 8.01 8.92
N THR A 9 -10.26 7.53 7.67
CA THR A 9 -11.10 6.40 7.27
C THR A 9 -10.28 5.13 7.13
N ASN A 10 -10.70 4.04 7.76
CA ASN A 10 -10.13 2.71 7.57
C ASN A 10 -11.05 1.87 6.69
N PHE A 11 -10.55 1.44 5.53
CA PHE A 11 -11.24 0.56 4.59
C PHE A 11 -10.98 -0.93 4.87
N GLU A 12 -10.13 -1.22 5.85
CA GLU A 12 -9.62 -2.58 6.13
C GLU A 12 -8.91 -3.20 4.91
N VAL A 13 -8.31 -4.37 5.09
CA VAL A 13 -7.62 -5.07 4.01
C VAL A 13 -8.40 -6.32 3.65
N ASP A 14 -8.70 -6.50 2.37
CA ASP A 14 -9.09 -7.81 1.85
C ASP A 14 -7.84 -8.69 1.77
N VAL A 15 -7.64 -9.49 2.82
CA VAL A 15 -6.49 -10.39 2.93
C VAL A 15 -6.51 -11.43 1.80
N ALA A 16 -7.69 -11.87 1.35
CA ALA A 16 -7.80 -12.89 0.31
C ALA A 16 -7.30 -12.38 -1.05
N LYS A 17 -7.46 -11.08 -1.34
CA LYS A 17 -6.96 -10.45 -2.58
C LYS A 17 -5.58 -9.79 -2.44
N SER A 18 -5.15 -9.49 -1.22
CA SER A 18 -3.88 -8.78 -0.96
C SER A 18 -2.66 -9.69 -0.93
N ARG A 19 -1.54 -9.25 -1.51
CA ARG A 19 -0.29 -10.03 -1.64
C ARG A 19 0.94 -9.15 -1.45
N ILE A 20 1.95 -9.70 -0.77
CA ILE A 20 3.28 -9.11 -0.63
C ILE A 20 4.28 -10.18 -1.08
N SER A 21 5.08 -9.88 -2.10
CA SER A 21 6.16 -10.73 -2.58
C SER A 21 7.51 -10.04 -2.41
N LEU A 22 8.49 -10.82 -1.99
CA LEU A 22 9.88 -10.41 -1.93
C LEU A 22 10.72 -11.48 -2.62
N ALA A 23 11.35 -11.13 -3.73
CA ALA A 23 12.16 -12.04 -4.53
C ALA A 23 13.62 -11.61 -4.52
N ALA A 24 14.53 -12.52 -4.18
CA ALA A 24 15.96 -12.29 -4.36
C ALA A 24 16.31 -12.32 -5.84
N ARG A 25 17.16 -11.39 -6.29
CA ARG A 25 17.72 -11.34 -7.63
C ARG A 25 19.19 -11.77 -7.61
N ALA A 26 19.67 -12.28 -8.73
CA ALA A 26 21.03 -12.83 -8.87
C ALA A 26 22.14 -11.79 -8.70
N ASP A 27 21.81 -10.50 -8.80
CA ASP A 27 22.71 -9.36 -8.62
C ASP A 27 22.85 -8.90 -7.16
N GLY A 28 22.27 -9.64 -6.21
CA GLY A 28 22.28 -9.28 -4.79
C GLY A 28 21.26 -8.19 -4.41
N MET A 29 20.37 -7.83 -5.34
CA MET A 29 19.20 -7.00 -5.07
C MET A 29 18.02 -7.88 -4.63
N ARG A 30 17.06 -7.25 -3.98
CA ARG A 30 15.76 -7.83 -3.68
C ARG A 30 14.69 -6.99 -4.34
N GLU A 31 13.79 -7.66 -5.04
CA GLU A 31 12.62 -7.03 -5.65
C GLU A 31 11.41 -7.17 -4.73
N ILE A 32 10.72 -6.06 -4.49
CA ILE A 32 9.53 -5.97 -3.65
C ILE A 32 8.34 -5.68 -4.56
N ASN A 33 7.32 -6.54 -4.50
CA ASN A 33 6.04 -6.33 -5.16
C ASN A 33 4.93 -6.45 -4.12
N ILE A 34 4.04 -5.46 -4.08
CA ILE A 34 2.95 -5.35 -3.11
C ILE A 34 1.68 -4.98 -3.86
N ARG A 35 0.61 -5.71 -3.59
CA ARG A 35 -0.74 -5.38 -4.03
C ARG A 35 -1.67 -5.53 -2.84
N ILE A 36 -2.30 -4.44 -2.42
CA ILE A 36 -3.22 -4.41 -1.28
C ILE A 36 -4.57 -3.94 -1.77
N GLU A 37 -5.59 -4.77 -1.56
CA GLU A 37 -6.97 -4.42 -1.87
C GLU A 37 -7.69 -4.15 -0.56
N ALA A 38 -8.53 -3.11 -0.54
CA ALA A 38 -9.41 -2.89 0.59
C ALA A 38 -10.59 -3.86 0.60
N ASP A 39 -11.26 -3.98 1.75
CA ASP A 39 -12.41 -4.86 1.90
C ASP A 39 -13.65 -4.29 1.19
N ASP A 40 -14.22 -5.05 0.25
CA ASP A 40 -15.36 -4.61 -0.55
C ASP A 40 -16.58 -4.31 0.33
N ASP A 41 -16.86 -5.12 1.36
CA ASP A 41 -18.03 -4.94 2.22
C ASP A 41 -17.87 -3.71 3.11
N VAL A 42 -16.66 -3.44 3.60
CA VAL A 42 -16.35 -2.21 4.34
C VAL A 42 -16.51 -1.00 3.44
N PHE A 43 -15.97 -1.04 2.22
CA PHE A 43 -16.11 0.04 1.24
C PHE A 43 -17.59 0.34 0.94
N MET A 44 -18.38 -0.68 0.60
CA MET A 44 -19.80 -0.51 0.29
C MET A 44 -20.58 0.15 1.43
N ARG A 45 -20.27 -0.16 2.70
CA ARG A 45 -20.87 0.50 3.86
C ARG A 45 -20.43 1.95 4.03
N LEU A 46 -19.16 2.26 3.70
CA LEU A 46 -18.61 3.62 3.80
C LEU A 46 -19.12 4.54 2.69
N THR A 47 -19.64 3.99 1.60
CA THR A 47 -20.14 4.73 0.44
C THR A 47 -21.64 4.57 0.21
N GLU A 48 -22.38 3.93 1.13
CA GLU A 48 -23.82 3.72 1.02
C GLU A 48 -24.62 5.03 1.10
N ASP A 49 -24.11 6.01 1.86
CA ASP A 49 -24.69 7.35 1.96
C ASP A 49 -24.07 8.26 0.89
N ASP A 50 -24.92 8.89 0.08
CA ASP A 50 -24.52 9.82 -0.98
C ASP A 50 -23.76 11.05 -0.42
N ASP A 51 -23.98 11.40 0.85
CA ASP A 51 -23.29 12.50 1.54
C ASP A 51 -22.00 12.04 2.26
N ALA A 52 -21.63 10.76 2.18
CA ALA A 52 -20.41 10.25 2.81
C ALA A 52 -19.12 10.81 2.16
N PRO A 53 -18.01 10.94 2.91
CA PRO A 53 -16.75 11.50 2.39
C PRO A 53 -16.17 10.79 1.15
N TRP A 54 -16.57 9.54 0.92
CA TRP A 54 -16.07 8.67 -0.15
C TRP A 54 -17.14 8.29 -1.17
N SER A 55 -18.33 8.90 -1.13
CA SER A 55 -19.44 8.58 -2.04
C SER A 55 -19.12 8.81 -3.52
N TRP A 56 -18.10 9.63 -3.81
CA TRP A 56 -17.57 9.85 -5.15
C TRP A 56 -16.74 8.67 -5.70
N ALA A 57 -16.24 7.78 -4.84
CA ALA A 57 -15.39 6.66 -5.24
C ALA A 57 -16.23 5.53 -5.84
N LEU A 58 -15.81 5.00 -6.99
CA LEU A 58 -16.49 3.88 -7.66
C LEU A 58 -15.96 2.50 -7.27
N TYR A 59 -14.74 2.46 -6.75
CA TYR A 59 -14.05 1.22 -6.39
C TYR A 59 -13.37 1.37 -5.03
N PRO A 60 -13.27 0.26 -4.27
CA PRO A 60 -12.45 0.22 -3.06
C PRO A 60 -10.99 0.61 -3.38
N PRO A 61 -10.28 1.22 -2.43
CA PRO A 61 -8.87 1.54 -2.63
C PRO A 61 -8.02 0.31 -2.89
N SER A 62 -7.14 0.43 -3.89
CA SER A 62 -6.13 -0.57 -4.23
C SER A 62 -4.75 0.09 -4.22
N PHE A 63 -3.82 -0.42 -3.41
CA PHE A 63 -2.44 0.04 -3.40
C PHE A 63 -1.55 -0.93 -4.19
N ILE A 64 -0.73 -0.38 -5.07
CA ILE A 64 0.21 -1.14 -5.90
C ILE A 64 1.62 -0.57 -5.70
N LEU A 65 2.56 -1.47 -5.49
CA LEU A 65 4.00 -1.22 -5.59
C LEU A 65 4.61 -2.37 -6.38
N GLN A 66 5.21 -2.11 -7.52
CA GLN A 66 5.75 -3.13 -8.42
C GLN A 66 7.20 -2.82 -8.76
N GLY A 67 8.08 -3.82 -8.65
CA GLY A 67 9.46 -3.72 -9.12
C GLY A 67 10.38 -2.87 -8.26
N LEU A 68 10.05 -2.61 -6.99
CA LEU A 68 10.94 -1.87 -6.11
C LEU A 68 12.19 -2.68 -5.80
N LEU A 69 13.35 -2.19 -6.24
CA LEU A 69 14.64 -2.84 -6.02
C LEU A 69 15.34 -2.25 -4.79
N VAL A 70 15.73 -3.12 -3.87
CA VAL A 70 16.48 -2.74 -2.67
C VAL A 70 17.74 -3.59 -2.55
N ALA A 71 18.83 -2.97 -2.09
CA ALA A 71 20.03 -3.71 -1.77
C ALA A 71 19.77 -4.56 -0.51
N GLY A 72 20.02 -5.86 -0.57
CA GLY A 72 19.81 -6.72 0.60
C GLY A 72 20.23 -8.16 0.36
N ALA A 73 21.01 -8.71 1.29
CA ALA A 73 21.31 -10.14 1.32
C ALA A 73 20.03 -10.96 1.60
N ASP A 74 20.05 -12.22 1.18
CA ASP A 74 18.99 -13.18 1.48
C ASP A 74 18.71 -13.19 2.99
N ALA A 75 17.43 -13.11 3.38
CA ALA A 75 16.94 -13.09 4.77
C ALA A 75 17.22 -11.85 5.66
N ALA A 76 17.90 -10.78 5.19
CA ALA A 76 18.03 -9.56 6.00
C ALA A 76 16.68 -8.81 6.11
N PRO A 77 16.29 -8.31 7.31
CA PRO A 77 15.05 -7.55 7.47
C PRO A 77 15.13 -6.18 6.81
N VAL A 78 14.02 -5.71 6.24
CA VAL A 78 13.84 -4.35 5.72
C VAL A 78 13.59 -3.41 6.92
N HIS A 79 14.67 -3.11 7.66
CA HIS A 79 14.56 -2.42 8.95
C HIS A 79 13.84 -1.06 8.89
N MET A 80 13.98 -0.33 7.78
CA MET A 80 13.17 0.83 7.41
C MET A 80 13.66 1.28 6.03
N LEU A 81 12.78 1.30 5.04
CA LEU A 81 13.09 1.77 3.71
C LEU A 81 12.20 2.98 3.42
N ALA A 82 12.81 4.17 3.44
CA ALA A 82 12.19 5.35 2.87
C ALA A 82 12.34 5.23 1.35
N VAL A 83 11.24 5.00 0.67
CA VAL A 83 11.19 4.94 -0.78
C VAL A 83 10.78 6.32 -1.25
N ASP A 84 11.72 7.04 -1.83
CA ASP A 84 11.34 8.20 -2.62
C ASP A 84 10.74 7.68 -3.92
N ALA A 85 9.40 7.71 -4.02
CA ALA A 85 8.66 7.24 -5.18
C ALA A 85 9.04 8.00 -6.47
N SER A 86 9.67 9.18 -6.35
CA SER A 86 10.24 9.90 -7.50
C SER A 86 11.55 9.33 -8.04
N CYS A 87 12.16 8.36 -7.34
CA CYS A 87 13.51 7.85 -7.58
C CYS A 87 13.59 6.33 -7.80
N THR A 88 12.48 5.66 -8.08
CA THR A 88 12.47 4.20 -8.28
C THR A 88 12.01 3.81 -9.68
N GLU A 89 12.72 2.87 -10.30
CA GLU A 89 12.33 2.20 -11.57
C GLU A 89 11.01 1.39 -11.44
N GLY A 90 10.41 1.35 -10.25
CA GLY A 90 9.17 0.66 -9.94
C GLY A 90 7.94 1.56 -10.00
N GLU A 91 6.78 0.94 -10.19
CA GLU A 91 5.47 1.60 -10.16
C GLU A 91 4.97 1.67 -8.71
N CYS A 92 4.49 2.84 -8.26
CA CYS A 92 3.82 2.98 -6.99
C CYS A 92 2.61 3.90 -7.10
N SER A 93 1.42 3.37 -6.83
CA SER A 93 0.18 4.08 -7.02
C SER A 93 -0.91 3.59 -6.07
N LEU A 94 -1.91 4.44 -5.86
CA LEU A 94 -3.17 4.10 -5.21
C LEU A 94 -4.31 4.33 -6.20
N TYR A 95 -5.15 3.33 -6.39
CA TYR A 95 -6.24 3.35 -7.36
C TYR A 95 -7.61 3.39 -6.66
N MET A 96 -8.43 4.37 -7.05
CA MET A 96 -9.83 4.54 -6.63
C MET A 96 -10.63 5.22 -7.74
N MET A 97 -10.81 4.54 -8.89
CA MET A 97 -11.27 5.09 -10.20
C MET A 97 -10.14 5.58 -11.09
N ASP A 98 -9.25 6.40 -10.53
CA ASP A 98 -8.03 6.86 -11.18
C ASP A 98 -6.79 6.42 -10.38
N TYR A 99 -5.64 6.38 -11.06
CA TYR A 99 -4.35 6.15 -10.40
C TYR A 99 -3.84 7.46 -9.80
N HIS A 100 -3.55 7.43 -8.52
CA HIS A 100 -2.96 8.53 -7.77
C HIS A 100 -1.52 8.19 -7.40
N ASP A 101 -0.62 9.14 -7.69
CA ASP A 101 0.77 9.02 -7.28
C ASP A 101 0.88 9.02 -5.75
N VAL A 102 1.81 8.22 -5.25
CA VAL A 102 2.10 8.10 -3.84
C VAL A 102 3.34 8.92 -3.50
N ALA A 103 3.20 9.87 -2.57
CA ALA A 103 4.30 10.66 -2.05
C ALA A 103 4.78 10.13 -0.69
N GLU A 104 6.06 10.38 -0.38
CA GLU A 104 6.67 10.08 0.92
C GLU A 104 6.50 8.61 1.38
N LEU A 105 6.56 7.65 0.46
CA LEU A 105 6.38 6.24 0.78
C LEU A 105 7.44 5.76 1.79
N ARG A 106 6.95 5.17 2.88
CA ARG A 106 7.75 4.51 3.90
C ARG A 106 7.32 3.07 4.02
N LEU A 107 8.29 2.18 3.89
CA LEU A 107 8.13 0.74 4.02
C LEU A 107 8.91 0.28 5.25
N VAL A 108 8.24 -0.36 6.21
CA VAL A 108 8.86 -0.83 7.46
C VAL A 108 8.52 -2.30 7.67
N GLU A 109 9.54 -3.16 7.74
CA GLU A 109 9.35 -4.53 8.21
C GLU A 109 9.30 -4.52 9.75
N LEU A 110 8.09 -4.71 10.29
CA LEU A 110 7.86 -4.75 11.73
C LEU A 110 8.29 -6.11 12.31
N SER A 111 8.22 -7.17 11.52
CA SER A 111 8.71 -8.52 11.84
C SER A 111 8.86 -9.33 10.55
N SER A 112 9.45 -10.53 10.60
CA SER A 112 9.59 -11.43 9.45
C SER A 112 8.29 -11.74 8.70
N GLN A 113 7.14 -11.55 9.34
CA GLN A 113 5.81 -11.81 8.79
C GLN A 113 4.90 -10.57 8.76
N ARG A 114 5.42 -9.36 9.00
CA ARG A 114 4.57 -8.17 9.05
C ARG A 114 5.28 -6.96 8.49
N LEU A 115 4.59 -6.28 7.59
CA LEU A 115 5.11 -5.13 6.90
C LEU A 115 4.08 -4.01 7.00
N ALA A 116 4.57 -2.82 7.32
CA ALA A 116 3.78 -1.59 7.39
C ALA A 116 4.21 -0.65 6.27
N LEU A 117 3.22 -0.03 5.63
CA LEU A 117 3.41 1.02 4.65
C LEU A 117 2.74 2.30 5.18
N ALA A 118 3.35 3.43 4.89
CA ALA A 118 2.72 4.73 5.08
C ALA A 118 3.18 5.69 3.99
N GLY A 119 2.34 6.65 3.65
CA GLY A 119 2.67 7.68 2.68
C GLY A 119 1.57 8.72 2.60
N LYS A 120 1.56 9.48 1.50
CA LYS A 120 0.53 10.45 1.20
C LYS A 120 0.01 10.26 -0.21
N VAL A 121 -1.25 10.59 -0.41
CA VAL A 121 -1.95 10.53 -1.70
C VAL A 121 -2.80 11.78 -1.84
N ASP A 122 -2.80 12.38 -3.03
CA ASP A 122 -3.55 13.61 -3.29
C ASP A 122 -4.91 13.30 -3.90
N PHE A 123 -5.97 13.73 -3.22
CA PHE A 123 -7.35 13.67 -3.69
C PHE A 123 -7.94 15.07 -3.72
N PHE A 124 -8.46 15.50 -4.88
CA PHE A 124 -9.12 16.81 -5.05
C PHE A 124 -8.32 18.01 -4.49
N GLY A 125 -6.99 17.98 -4.63
CA GLY A 125 -6.10 19.03 -4.13
C GLY A 125 -5.78 18.96 -2.63
N SER A 126 -6.26 17.93 -1.92
CA SER A 126 -5.94 17.65 -0.53
C SER A 126 -4.98 16.46 -0.44
N SER A 127 -3.87 16.64 0.26
CA SER A 127 -2.91 15.57 0.53
C SER A 127 -3.32 14.80 1.79
N LEU A 128 -3.77 13.56 1.61
CA LEU A 128 -4.22 12.70 2.69
C LEU A 128 -3.15 11.67 3.04
N PRO A 129 -2.86 11.46 4.34
CA PRO A 129 -1.99 10.35 4.74
C PRO A 129 -2.70 9.03 4.46
N PHE A 130 -1.95 8.01 4.05
CA PHE A 130 -2.43 6.63 4.09
C PHE A 130 -1.51 5.76 4.94
N ALA A 131 -2.06 4.69 5.48
CA ALA A 131 -1.33 3.68 6.21
C ALA A 131 -1.87 2.29 5.90
N ILE A 132 -0.98 1.34 5.70
CA ILE A 132 -1.30 -0.07 5.50
C ILE A 132 -0.50 -0.89 6.52
N ASP A 133 -1.18 -1.80 7.19
CA ASP A 133 -0.55 -2.73 8.12
C ASP A 133 -1.18 -4.11 7.96
N MET A 134 -0.41 -5.06 7.43
CA MET A 134 -0.87 -6.42 7.24
C MET A 134 0.25 -7.44 7.39
N PRO A 135 -0.09 -8.68 7.76
CA PRO A 135 0.87 -9.78 7.74
C PRO A 135 1.22 -10.14 6.30
N ARG A 136 2.47 -10.57 6.10
CA ARG A 136 2.92 -11.27 4.90
C ARG A 136 2.38 -12.68 4.99
N MET A 137 1.44 -13.04 4.12
CA MET A 137 1.05 -14.44 3.98
C MET A 137 2.20 -15.18 3.28
N VAL A 138 2.71 -16.22 3.95
CA VAL A 138 3.80 -17.08 3.48
C VAL A 138 3.24 -18.19 2.61
#